data_AF-A0AAE4R307-F1
#
_entry.id   AF-A0AAE4R307-F1
#
_cell.length_a   1.000
_cell.length_b   1.000
_cell.length_c   1.000
_cell.angle_alpha   90.00
_cell.angle_beta   90.00
_cell.angle_gamma   90.00
#
_symmetry.space_group_name_H-M   'P 1'
#
loop_
_entity.id
_entity.type
_entity.pdbx_description
1 polymer ?
#
loop_
_entity_poly.entity_id
_entity_poly.type
_entity_poly.pdbx_seq_one_letter_code
_entity_poly.pdbx_strand_id
1 'polypeptide(L)'
;MAALDTYFHWAIADAPLVNMPSALRNLEIPFEDLIALSEAMVANREKIRPKVRARHVLERVILTKTFQSSRNVETAMQMLGVRKAFSKIKEHITPAQSVSEIKDRLDHIVRRRNQIVHEGDLQRQSRPRSIKRQNVDGGEFKDDIVWLRSLVDAVDEALKTASLKK
;
A
#
# COMPACT_ATOMS: atom_id res chain seq x y z
N MET A 1 6.63 -1.57 8.97
CA MET A 1 5.22 -1.48 8.51
C MET A 1 4.88 -0.15 7.88
N ALA A 2 5.25 0.99 8.49
CA ALA A 2 5.20 2.28 7.80
C ALA A 2 5.98 2.26 6.47
N ALA A 3 7.14 1.58 6.41
CA ALA A 3 7.94 1.48 5.20
C ALA A 3 7.19 0.93 3.96
N LEU A 4 6.40 -0.14 4.09
CA LEU A 4 5.64 -0.72 2.95
C LEU A 4 4.50 0.21 2.51
N ASP A 5 3.79 0.77 3.48
CA ASP A 5 2.69 1.70 3.24
C ASP A 5 3.21 2.98 2.56
N THR A 6 4.25 3.58 3.12
CA THR A 6 4.94 4.75 2.56
C THR A 6 5.49 4.44 1.17
N TYR A 7 6.12 3.29 0.96
CA TYR A 7 6.61 2.88 -0.36
C TYR A 7 5.49 2.94 -1.42
N PHE A 8 4.34 2.33 -1.15
CA PHE A 8 3.23 2.35 -2.10
C PHE A 8 2.62 3.74 -2.31
N HIS A 9 2.52 4.55 -1.25
CA HIS A 9 2.07 5.94 -1.40
C HIS A 9 2.95 6.72 -2.38
N TRP A 10 4.27 6.61 -2.23
CA TRP A 10 5.22 7.30 -3.10
C TRP A 10 5.20 6.73 -4.52
N ALA A 11 5.22 5.41 -4.66
CA ALA A 11 5.18 4.76 -5.97
C ALA A 11 3.92 5.11 -6.78
N ILE A 12 2.75 5.17 -6.14
CA ILE A 12 1.50 5.52 -6.83
C ILE A 12 1.41 7.03 -7.08
N ALA A 13 1.88 7.88 -6.16
CA ALA A 13 1.94 9.33 -6.38
C ALA A 13 2.81 9.70 -7.60
N ASP A 14 3.89 8.93 -7.83
CA ASP A 14 4.78 9.09 -8.98
C ASP A 14 4.30 8.39 -10.25
N ALA A 15 3.21 7.62 -10.19
CA ALA A 15 2.71 6.89 -11.34
C ALA A 15 2.36 7.83 -12.52
N PRO A 16 2.65 7.43 -13.77
CA PRO A 16 2.33 8.23 -14.92
C PRO A 16 0.80 8.33 -15.09
N LEU A 17 0.31 9.57 -15.18
CA LEU A 17 -1.11 9.85 -15.45
C LEU A 17 -1.49 9.62 -16.93
N VAL A 18 -0.54 9.21 -17.77
CA VAL A 18 -0.74 8.84 -19.17
C VAL A 18 -0.87 7.33 -19.25
N ASN A 19 -1.87 6.82 -19.99
CA ASN A 19 -2.13 5.38 -20.12
C ASN A 19 -2.31 4.66 -18.78
N MET A 20 -3.10 5.27 -17.88
CA MET A 20 -3.31 4.75 -16.53
C MET A 20 -3.87 3.32 -16.54
N PRO A 21 -3.35 2.43 -15.67
CA PRO A 21 -3.96 1.14 -15.39
C PRO A 21 -5.42 1.26 -14.96
N SER A 22 -6.24 0.24 -15.22
CA SER A 22 -7.67 0.27 -14.90
C SER A 22 -7.95 0.56 -13.42
N ALA A 23 -7.14 0.03 -12.51
CA ALA A 23 -7.30 0.26 -11.08
C ALA A 23 -7.03 1.71 -10.67
N LEU A 24 -6.07 2.39 -11.31
CA LEU A 24 -5.80 3.82 -11.07
C LEU A 24 -6.86 4.71 -11.73
N ARG A 25 -7.34 4.31 -12.91
CA ARG A 25 -8.37 5.03 -13.66
C ARG A 25 -9.74 5.05 -12.97
N ASN A 26 -10.05 3.99 -12.24
CA ASN A 26 -11.32 3.82 -11.52
C ASN A 26 -11.23 4.31 -10.07
N LEU A 27 -10.21 5.11 -9.73
CA LEU A 27 -10.07 5.67 -8.40
C LEU A 27 -11.23 6.64 -8.12
N GLU A 28 -11.90 6.45 -6.99
CA GLU A 28 -12.95 7.37 -6.55
C GLU A 28 -12.33 8.72 -6.17
N ILE A 29 -12.80 9.78 -6.81
CA ILE A 29 -12.35 11.16 -6.60
C ILE A 29 -13.56 11.98 -6.12
N PRO A 30 -13.42 12.83 -5.09
CA PRO A 30 -14.48 13.75 -4.68
C PRO A 30 -14.96 14.63 -5.83
N PHE A 31 -16.27 14.75 -6.01
CA PHE A 31 -16.84 15.51 -7.12
C PHE A 31 -16.52 17.01 -7.04
N GLU A 32 -16.34 17.54 -5.82
CA GLU A 32 -15.93 18.93 -5.58
C GLU A 32 -14.59 19.29 -6.25
N ASP A 33 -13.67 18.33 -6.36
CA ASP A 33 -12.37 18.55 -7.02
C ASP A 33 -12.51 18.77 -8.52
N LEU A 34 -13.50 18.13 -9.13
CA LEU A 34 -13.80 18.30 -10.55
C LEU A 34 -14.37 19.70 -10.81
N ILE A 35 -15.26 20.17 -9.93
CA ILE A 35 -15.81 21.53 -10.01
C ILE A 35 -14.69 22.55 -9.83
N ALA A 36 -13.87 22.42 -8.79
CA ALA A 36 -12.78 23.34 -8.50
C ALA A 36 -11.72 23.38 -9.62
N LEU A 37 -11.44 22.24 -10.27
CA LEU A 37 -10.58 22.21 -11.45
C LEU A 37 -11.21 22.93 -12.64
N SER A 38 -12.49 22.68 -12.91
CA SER A 38 -13.25 23.30 -14.00
C SER A 38 -13.30 24.82 -13.87
N GLU A 39 -13.70 25.33 -12.71
CA GLU A 39 -13.79 26.77 -12.43
C GLU A 39 -12.43 27.45 -12.61
N ALA A 40 -11.35 26.82 -12.12
CA ALA A 40 -10.02 27.37 -12.27
C ALA A 40 -9.50 27.34 -13.72
N MET A 41 -9.91 26.36 -14.53
CA MET A 41 -9.60 26.32 -15.96
C MET A 41 -10.29 27.46 -16.71
N VAL A 42 -11.53 27.80 -16.34
CA VAL A 42 -12.26 28.94 -16.90
C VAL A 42 -11.65 30.26 -16.46
N ALA A 43 -11.30 30.41 -15.18
CA ALA A 43 -10.79 31.65 -14.62
C ALA A 43 -9.43 32.08 -15.18
N ASN A 44 -8.50 31.14 -15.40
CA ASN A 44 -7.18 31.47 -15.96
C ASN A 44 -6.51 30.29 -16.67
N ARG A 45 -6.97 30.01 -17.90
CA ARG A 45 -6.51 28.88 -18.72
C ARG A 45 -5.01 28.89 -19.01
N GLU A 46 -4.40 30.06 -19.17
CA GLU A 46 -2.99 30.17 -19.55
C GLU A 46 -2.04 29.89 -18.38
N LYS A 47 -2.45 30.21 -17.14
CA LYS A 47 -1.61 30.02 -15.95
C LYS A 47 -1.87 28.69 -15.23
N ILE A 48 -3.02 28.07 -15.44
CA ILE A 48 -3.35 26.82 -14.75
C ILE A 48 -2.46 25.67 -15.25
N ARG A 49 -2.08 24.80 -14.31
CA ARG A 49 -1.39 23.53 -14.57
C ARG A 49 -2.32 22.35 -14.22
N PRO A 50 -3.26 21.96 -15.09
CA PRO A 50 -4.30 20.99 -14.76
C PRO A 50 -3.74 19.64 -14.28
N LYS A 51 -2.67 19.16 -14.93
CA LYS A 51 -2.01 17.90 -14.54
C LYS A 51 -1.40 17.93 -13.14
N VAL A 52 -0.91 19.09 -12.70
CA VAL A 52 -0.37 19.28 -11.35
C VAL A 52 -1.50 19.24 -10.32
N ARG A 53 -2.62 19.92 -10.60
CA ARG A 53 -3.81 19.85 -9.73
C ARG A 53 -4.40 18.44 -9.64
N ALA A 54 -4.52 17.75 -10.78
CA ALA A 54 -4.96 16.36 -10.81
C ALA A 54 -4.04 15.44 -9.99
N ARG A 55 -2.72 15.70 -10.00
CA ARG A 55 -1.76 14.98 -9.16
C ARG A 55 -1.98 15.25 -7.68
N HIS A 56 -2.22 16.49 -7.27
CA HIS A 56 -2.53 16.78 -5.87
C HIS A 56 -3.83 16.14 -5.38
N VAL A 57 -4.83 16.05 -6.25
CA VAL A 57 -6.07 15.31 -5.96
C VAL A 57 -5.75 13.81 -5.76
N LEU A 58 -4.95 13.23 -6.67
CA LEU A 58 -4.51 11.84 -6.55
C LEU A 58 -3.76 11.60 -5.23
N GLU A 59 -2.77 12.43 -4.91
CA GLU A 59 -1.98 12.36 -3.67
C GLU A 59 -2.91 12.38 -2.45
N ARG A 60 -3.84 13.33 -2.39
CA ARG A 60 -4.80 13.45 -1.29
C ARG A 60 -5.70 12.22 -1.16
N VAL A 61 -6.22 11.70 -2.27
CA VAL A 61 -7.04 10.48 -2.25
C VAL A 61 -6.23 9.27 -1.79
N ILE A 62 -5.01 9.09 -2.30
CA ILE A 62 -4.14 7.97 -1.92
C ILE A 62 -3.80 8.03 -0.43
N LEU A 63 -3.55 9.21 0.15
CA LEU A 63 -3.28 9.38 1.59
C LEU A 63 -4.39 8.84 2.51
N THR A 64 -5.62 8.71 2.01
CA THR A 64 -6.73 8.11 2.78
C THR A 64 -6.72 6.58 2.74
N LYS A 65 -5.89 5.97 1.91
CA LYS A 65 -5.79 4.51 1.74
C LYS A 65 -4.62 3.98 2.54
N THR A 66 -4.72 2.71 2.93
CA THR A 66 -3.62 1.99 3.61
C THR A 66 -3.22 0.79 2.76
N PHE A 67 -1.93 0.59 2.54
CA PHE A 67 -1.35 -0.43 1.67
C PHE A 67 -0.50 -1.42 2.47
N GLN A 68 -1.09 -1.96 3.54
CA GLN A 68 -0.39 -2.84 4.47
C GLN A 68 -0.84 -4.29 4.39
N SER A 69 -2.13 -4.56 4.23
CA SER A 69 -2.65 -5.93 4.11
C SER A 69 -2.36 -6.51 2.74
N SER A 70 -2.39 -7.84 2.64
CA SER A 70 -2.17 -8.54 1.37
C SER A 70 -3.11 -8.06 0.27
N ARG A 71 -4.40 -7.88 0.61
CA ARG A 71 -5.40 -7.32 -0.30
C ARG A 71 -5.03 -5.93 -0.78
N ASN A 72 -4.61 -5.04 0.11
CA ASN A 72 -4.34 -3.65 -0.24
C ASN A 72 -3.04 -3.53 -1.05
N VAL A 73 -2.05 -4.38 -0.78
CA VAL A 73 -0.84 -4.51 -1.59
C VAL A 73 -1.17 -4.96 -3.01
N GLU A 74 -2.06 -5.95 -3.19
CA GLU A 74 -2.51 -6.35 -4.53
C GLU A 74 -3.20 -5.17 -5.26
N THR A 75 -4.07 -4.43 -4.58
CA THR A 75 -4.73 -3.24 -5.14
C THR A 75 -3.71 -2.17 -5.55
N ALA A 76 -2.72 -1.87 -4.70
CA ALA A 76 -1.65 -0.92 -4.99
C ALA A 76 -0.85 -1.33 -6.24
N MET A 77 -0.47 -2.61 -6.31
CA MET A 77 0.25 -3.15 -7.45
C MET A 77 -0.57 -3.08 -8.75
N GLN A 78 -1.88 -3.28 -8.68
CA GLN A 78 -2.77 -3.08 -9.83
C GLN A 78 -2.87 -1.61 -10.25
N MET A 79 -2.86 -0.66 -9.31
CA MET A 79 -2.78 0.78 -9.61
C MET A 79 -1.48 1.14 -10.32
N LEU A 80 -0.39 0.43 -10.01
CA LEU A 80 0.90 0.52 -10.71
C LEU A 80 0.95 -0.28 -12.02
N GLY A 81 -0.13 -0.98 -12.37
CA GLY A 81 -0.27 -1.72 -13.63
C GLY A 81 0.25 -3.15 -13.59
N VAL A 82 0.49 -3.70 -12.39
CA VAL A 82 0.89 -5.09 -12.19
C VAL A 82 -0.31 -5.95 -11.84
N ARG A 83 -0.56 -6.97 -12.67
CA ARG A 83 -1.52 -8.05 -12.37
C ARG A 83 -0.80 -9.24 -11.75
N LYS A 84 -1.53 -10.03 -10.96
CA LYS A 84 -1.01 -11.22 -10.25
C LYS A 84 0.18 -10.86 -9.37
N ALA A 85 0.03 -9.83 -8.53
CA ALA A 85 1.16 -9.20 -7.86
C ALA A 85 1.96 -10.19 -7.01
N PHE A 86 1.30 -10.97 -6.16
CA PHE A 86 1.99 -11.96 -5.33
C PHE A 86 2.66 -13.08 -6.11
N SER A 87 2.16 -13.45 -7.29
CA SER A 87 2.84 -14.42 -8.14
C SER A 87 4.20 -13.87 -8.60
N LYS A 88 4.28 -12.58 -8.92
CA LYS A 88 5.54 -11.93 -9.29
C LYS A 88 6.44 -11.68 -8.09
N ILE A 89 5.88 -11.24 -6.96
CA ILE A 89 6.63 -11.05 -5.71
C ILE A 89 7.30 -12.35 -5.28
N LYS A 90 6.59 -13.49 -5.40
CA LYS A 90 7.14 -14.81 -5.12
C LYS A 90 8.43 -15.13 -5.90
N GLU A 91 8.58 -14.62 -7.12
CA GLU A 91 9.77 -14.86 -7.95
C GLU A 91 11.03 -14.18 -7.41
N HIS A 92 10.87 -13.17 -6.54
CA HIS A 92 11.96 -12.32 -6.06
C HIS A 92 12.14 -12.34 -4.53
N ILE A 93 11.14 -12.81 -3.78
CA ILE A 93 11.21 -12.79 -2.31
C ILE A 93 12.23 -13.79 -1.77
N THR A 94 12.95 -13.37 -0.73
CA THR A 94 13.93 -14.19 -0.01
C THR A 94 13.59 -14.23 1.49
N PRO A 95 13.53 -15.42 2.12
CA PRO A 95 13.64 -16.75 1.52
C PRO A 95 12.47 -17.07 0.58
N ALA A 96 12.64 -18.06 -0.29
CA ALA A 96 11.60 -18.48 -1.22
C ALA A 96 10.36 -18.98 -0.45
N GLN A 97 9.19 -18.46 -0.80
CA GLN A 97 7.92 -18.77 -0.16
C GLN A 97 6.80 -18.92 -1.20
N SER A 98 5.78 -19.69 -0.87
CA SER A 98 4.55 -19.75 -1.66
C SER A 98 3.74 -18.46 -1.53
N VAL A 99 2.85 -18.22 -2.49
CA VAL A 99 1.95 -17.05 -2.47
C VAL A 99 1.09 -17.03 -1.21
N SER A 100 0.62 -18.19 -0.71
CA SER A 100 -0.17 -18.24 0.52
C SER A 100 0.67 -17.80 1.70
N GLU A 101 1.86 -18.38 1.88
CA GLU A 101 2.74 -18.06 3.01
C GLU A 101 3.11 -16.57 3.06
N ILE A 102 3.34 -15.94 1.90
CA ILE A 102 3.63 -14.50 1.83
C ILE A 102 2.43 -13.68 2.32
N LYS A 103 1.22 -14.01 1.85
CA LYS A 103 -0.02 -13.31 2.22
C LYS A 103 -0.35 -13.52 3.69
N ASP A 104 -0.31 -14.77 4.15
CA ASP A 104 -0.62 -15.17 5.50
C ASP A 104 0.33 -14.50 6.50
N ARG A 105 1.64 -14.46 6.18
CA ARG A 105 2.63 -13.75 7.00
C ARG A 105 2.38 -12.23 7.01
N LEU A 106 2.14 -11.61 5.85
CA LEU A 106 1.84 -10.17 5.79
C LEU A 106 0.62 -9.81 6.65
N ASP A 107 -0.49 -10.53 6.47
CA ASP A 107 -1.73 -10.27 7.19
C ASP A 107 -1.59 -10.56 8.69
N HIS A 108 -0.78 -11.55 9.07
CA HIS A 108 -0.42 -11.81 10.46
C HIS A 108 0.30 -10.61 11.08
N ILE A 109 1.33 -10.07 10.43
CA ILE A 109 2.09 -8.93 10.95
C ILE A 109 1.18 -7.70 11.06
N VAL A 110 0.30 -7.45 10.08
CA VAL A 110 -0.65 -6.32 10.10
C VAL A 110 -1.60 -6.44 11.29
N ARG A 111 -2.13 -7.65 11.52
CA ARG A 111 -2.99 -7.94 12.66
C ARG A 111 -2.26 -7.71 13.99
N ARG A 112 -1.02 -8.19 14.14
CA ARG A 112 -0.21 -7.94 15.36
C ARG A 112 0.03 -6.45 15.59
N ARG A 113 0.37 -5.69 14.55
CA ARG A 113 0.52 -4.23 14.65
C ARG A 113 -0.77 -3.56 15.12
N ASN A 114 -1.91 -3.94 14.55
CA ASN A 114 -3.20 -3.39 14.96
C ASN A 114 -3.53 -3.72 16.42
N GLN A 115 -3.21 -4.93 16.89
CA GLN A 115 -3.36 -5.33 18.29
C GLN A 115 -2.46 -4.50 19.22
N ILE A 116 -1.21 -4.27 18.85
CA ILE A 116 -0.29 -3.44 19.64
C ILE A 116 -0.80 -1.99 19.71
N VAL A 117 -1.16 -1.40 18.57
CA VAL A 117 -1.52 0.02 18.45
C VAL A 117 -2.90 0.33 19.04
N HIS A 118 -3.90 -0.50 18.77
CA HIS A 118 -5.30 -0.20 19.12
C HIS A 118 -5.79 -0.96 20.35
N GLU A 119 -5.20 -2.11 20.67
CA GLU A 119 -5.65 -2.97 21.78
C GLU A 119 -4.64 -3.00 22.94
N GLY A 120 -3.58 -2.18 22.92
CA GLY A 120 -2.56 -2.14 23.97
C GLY A 120 -1.79 -3.44 24.15
N ASP A 121 -1.74 -4.25 23.08
CA ASP A 121 -1.23 -5.63 23.07
C ASP A 121 -1.83 -6.55 24.15
N LEU A 122 -3.11 -6.36 24.44
CA LEU A 122 -3.83 -7.17 25.43
C LEU A 122 -4.26 -8.52 24.83
N GLN A 123 -4.16 -9.58 25.63
CA GLN A 123 -4.79 -10.85 25.29
C GLN A 123 -6.31 -10.68 25.34
N ARG A 124 -6.98 -10.95 24.22
CA ARG A 124 -8.46 -11.02 24.19
C ARG A 124 -8.93 -12.16 25.08
N GLN A 125 -9.54 -11.82 26.21
CA GLN A 125 -10.15 -12.76 27.14
C GLN A 125 -11.62 -12.38 27.35
N SER A 126 -12.52 -13.36 27.34
CA SER A 126 -13.90 -13.16 27.74
C SER A 126 -13.98 -13.11 29.27
N ARG A 127 -14.38 -11.97 29.84
CA ARG A 127 -14.45 -11.68 31.30
C ARG A 127 -13.12 -11.87 32.06
N PRO A 128 -12.09 -11.04 31.80
CA PRO A 128 -10.82 -11.15 32.50
C PRO A 128 -10.91 -10.61 33.94
N ARG A 129 -10.52 -11.43 34.92
CA ARG A 129 -10.24 -10.97 36.31
C ARG A 129 -8.90 -10.22 36.44
N SER A 130 -8.03 -10.33 35.44
CA SER A 130 -6.74 -9.63 35.37
C SER A 130 -6.34 -9.38 33.91
N ILE A 131 -5.73 -8.22 33.65
CA ILE A 131 -5.25 -7.83 32.33
C ILE A 131 -3.96 -8.62 32.04
N LYS A 132 -3.95 -9.43 30.97
CA LYS A 132 -2.74 -10.11 30.48
C LYS A 132 -2.32 -9.50 29.14
N ARG A 133 -1.03 -9.17 29.01
CA ARG A 133 -0.41 -8.73 27.74
C ARG A 133 0.02 -9.97 26.94
N GLN A 134 0.10 -9.88 25.61
CA GLN A 134 0.75 -10.94 24.85
C GLN A 134 2.22 -11.06 25.27
N ASN A 135 2.76 -12.27 25.21
CA ASN A 135 4.19 -12.47 25.39
C ASN A 135 4.87 -12.01 24.11
N VAL A 136 5.88 -11.15 24.23
CA VAL A 136 6.53 -10.48 23.11
C VAL A 136 7.97 -10.96 23.08
N ASP A 137 8.32 -11.83 22.12
CA ASP A 137 9.72 -12.18 21.88
C ASP A 137 10.35 -11.16 20.92
N GLY A 138 11.38 -10.46 21.37
CA GLY A 138 12.10 -9.48 20.55
C GLY A 138 12.74 -10.09 19.30
N GLY A 139 13.04 -11.39 19.30
CA GLY A 139 13.55 -12.11 18.14
C GLY A 139 12.56 -12.12 16.97
N GLU A 140 11.28 -12.42 17.26
CA GLU A 140 10.21 -12.52 16.27
C GLU A 140 10.01 -11.20 15.51
N PHE A 141 10.03 -10.05 16.21
CA PHE A 141 9.91 -8.74 15.57
C PHE A 141 11.09 -8.41 14.65
N LYS A 142 12.30 -8.82 15.04
CA LYS A 142 13.49 -8.60 14.20
C LYS A 142 13.37 -9.39 12.90
N ASP A 143 12.92 -10.63 12.98
CA ASP A 143 12.71 -11.48 11.81
C ASP A 143 11.61 -10.93 10.90
N ASP A 144 10.53 -10.39 11.46
CA ASP A 144 9.48 -9.74 10.69
C ASP A 144 9.93 -8.43 10.03
N ILE A 145 10.81 -7.66 10.67
CA ILE A 145 11.40 -6.46 10.05
C ILE A 145 12.29 -6.86 8.86
N VAL A 146 13.13 -7.88 9.03
CA VAL A 146 13.99 -8.39 7.95
C VAL A 146 13.13 -8.91 6.80
N TRP A 147 12.09 -9.67 7.11
CA TRP A 147 11.16 -10.19 6.12
C TRP A 147 10.37 -9.09 5.38
N LEU A 148 9.92 -8.05 6.09
CA LEU A 148 9.26 -6.91 5.45
C LEU A 148 10.18 -6.16 4.49
N ARG A 149 11.49 -6.10 4.77
CA ARG A 149 12.47 -5.51 3.84
C ARG A 149 12.58 -6.37 2.57
N SER A 150 12.73 -7.69 2.72
CA SER A 150 12.79 -8.58 1.55
C SER A 150 11.49 -8.57 0.73
N LEU A 151 10.34 -8.35 1.37
CA LEU A 151 9.08 -8.12 0.68
C LEU A 151 9.09 -6.82 -0.15
N VAL A 152 9.59 -5.71 0.42
CA VAL A 152 9.68 -4.42 -0.31
C VAL A 152 10.63 -4.56 -1.50
N ASP A 153 11.79 -5.19 -1.32
CA ASP A 153 12.75 -5.42 -2.39
C ASP A 153 12.13 -6.28 -3.52
N ALA A 154 11.40 -7.33 -3.16
CA ALA A 154 10.71 -8.18 -4.13
C ALA A 154 9.57 -7.47 -4.87
N VAL A 155 8.86 -6.55 -4.21
CA VAL A 155 7.87 -5.67 -4.85
C VAL A 155 8.54 -4.76 -5.87
N ASP A 156 9.67 -4.15 -5.52
CA ASP A 156 10.41 -3.25 -6.38
C ASP A 156 10.91 -3.96 -7.65
N GLU A 157 11.46 -5.17 -7.50
CA GLU A 157 11.87 -6.00 -8.64
C GLU A 157 10.69 -6.47 -9.50
N ALA A 158 9.55 -6.80 -8.88
CA ALA A 158 8.32 -7.13 -9.61
C ALA A 158 7.80 -5.95 -10.45
N LEU A 159 7.96 -4.71 -9.94
CA LEU A 159 7.59 -3.48 -10.65
C LEU A 159 8.56 -3.18 -11.81
N LYS A 160 9.87 -3.27 -11.58
CA LYS A 160 10.90 -3.10 -12.62
C LYS A 160 10.69 -4.07 -13.78
N THR A 161 10.51 -5.36 -13.46
CA THR A 161 10.25 -6.41 -14.46
C THR A 161 8.96 -6.18 -15.23
N ALA A 162 7.95 -5.57 -14.62
CA ALA A 162 6.70 -5.23 -15.29
C ALA A 162 6.83 -3.98 -16.19
N SER A 163 7.67 -3.02 -15.81
CA SER A 163 7.96 -1.82 -16.61
C SER A 163 8.74 -2.17 -17.89
N LEU A 164 9.71 -3.08 -17.79
CA LEU A 164 10.52 -3.56 -18.93
C LEU A 164 9.73 -4.37 -19.97
N LYS A 165 8.52 -4.84 -19.66
CA LYS A 165 7.66 -5.63 -20.56
C LYS A 165 6.59 -4.79 -21.28
N LYS A 166 6.55 -3.47 -21.05
CA LYS A 166 5.66 -2.53 -21.74
C LYS A 166 6.40 -1.84 -22.87
#